data_AF-A0A2G9SMB3-F1
#
_entry.id   AF-A0A2G9SMB3-F1
#
_cell.length_a   1.000
_cell.length_b   1.000
_cell.length_c   1.000
_cell.angle_alpha   90.00
_cell.angle_beta   90.00
_cell.angle_gamma   90.00
#
_symmetry.space_group_name_H-M   'P 1'
#
loop_
_entity.id
_entity.type
_entity.pdbx_description
1 polymer ?
#
loop_
_entity_poly.entity_id
_entity_poly.type
_entity_poly.pdbx_seq_one_letter_code
_entity_poly.pdbx_strand_id
1 'polypeptide(L)'
;MSAEDQEKFRLDDCLGGTSEVIQRRAIYRIYGDKAPDIIESLKKNPVTAVPVVLKRLKAKEEEWREAQQGFNKTWREQYERAYLKSLDHQAVNFKQNDTKALRSKSLLNEIESVYDEHQEQHPDGRPNSSSGPHLIYTYEDWQILEDAASLISYYVKRQPAIQKEDKDTIRQILHQFIPELFFSSSSSTFQSLLGSNTEDTPTETVADPSVTELPERRRKSANAGVPQEPTTPTRSPPEPPPKTTEEMYSLLFANNNWYFFLRLHHTLCSRLLRIYRQAQIQLHEYRTEKEREKLLCEGRKEKSNGPAMELRLKQPSEYYN
;
A
#
# COMPACT_ATOMS: atom_id res chain seq x y z
N MET A 1 71.13 -12.66 5.90
CA MET A 1 71.80 -12.92 7.18
C MET A 1 72.86 -13.97 6.96
N SER A 2 74.07 -13.78 7.48
CA SER A 2 75.07 -14.86 7.50
C SER A 2 74.62 -16.03 8.40
N ALA A 3 75.30 -17.16 8.36
CA ALA A 3 75.00 -18.28 9.25
C ALA A 3 75.18 -17.89 10.74
N GLU A 4 76.22 -17.11 11.05
CA GLU A 4 76.48 -16.63 12.42
C GLU A 4 75.41 -15.65 12.92
N ASP A 5 74.88 -14.78 12.05
CA ASP A 5 73.76 -13.89 12.39
C ASP A 5 72.48 -14.69 12.67
N GLN A 6 72.27 -15.79 11.94
CA GLN A 6 71.10 -16.66 12.08
C GLN A 6 71.11 -17.42 13.41
N GLU A 7 72.27 -17.86 13.90
CA GLU A 7 72.39 -18.48 15.22
C GLU A 7 72.15 -17.48 16.36
N LYS A 8 72.62 -16.23 16.22
CA LYS A 8 72.48 -15.17 17.23
C LYS A 8 71.09 -14.52 17.26
N PHE A 9 70.33 -14.55 16.16
CA PHE A 9 69.03 -13.87 16.09
C PHE A 9 67.95 -14.59 16.93
N ARG A 10 67.28 -13.83 17.80
CA ARG A 10 66.19 -14.27 18.67
C ARG A 10 65.07 -13.23 18.63
N LEU A 11 63.82 -13.68 18.67
CA LEU A 11 62.66 -12.80 18.78
C LEU A 11 62.37 -12.46 20.24
N ASP A 12 61.88 -11.24 20.47
CA ASP A 12 61.44 -10.74 21.77
C ASP A 12 60.01 -11.19 22.11
N ASP A 13 59.50 -10.74 23.26
CA ASP A 13 58.12 -11.05 23.68
C ASP A 13 57.07 -10.42 22.75
N CYS A 14 57.38 -9.30 22.09
CA CYS A 14 56.53 -8.70 21.06
C CYS A 14 56.55 -9.46 19.72
N LEU A 15 57.42 -10.47 19.56
CA LEU A 15 57.62 -11.24 18.33
C LEU A 15 57.88 -10.34 17.10
N GLY A 16 58.63 -9.24 17.29
CA GLY A 16 58.88 -8.22 16.25
C GLY A 16 57.73 -7.26 15.96
N GLY A 17 56.70 -7.22 16.81
CA GLY A 17 55.59 -6.27 16.77
C GLY A 17 55.70 -5.12 17.79
N THR A 18 54.62 -4.35 17.94
CA THR A 18 54.49 -3.27 18.94
C THR A 18 53.79 -3.71 20.23
N SER A 19 53.29 -4.94 20.31
CA SER A 19 52.59 -5.50 21.46
C SER A 19 52.69 -7.02 21.47
N GLU A 20 52.99 -7.63 22.61
CA GLU A 20 52.94 -9.08 22.79
C GLU A 20 51.55 -9.67 22.46
N VAL A 21 50.48 -8.95 22.82
CA VAL A 21 49.13 -9.53 22.94
C VAL A 21 48.54 -9.91 21.58
N ILE A 22 48.78 -9.13 20.52
CA ILE A 22 48.09 -9.32 19.23
C ILE A 22 48.59 -10.60 18.54
N GLN A 23 49.91 -10.72 18.36
CA GLN A 23 50.58 -11.87 17.78
C GLN A 23 50.31 -13.13 18.62
N ARG A 24 50.47 -13.03 19.94
CA ARG A 24 50.22 -14.13 20.87
C ARG A 24 48.78 -14.63 20.76
N ARG A 25 47.77 -13.74 20.77
CA ARG A 25 46.35 -14.11 20.62
C ARG A 25 46.03 -14.71 19.24
N ALA A 26 46.66 -14.24 18.17
CA ALA A 26 46.53 -14.83 16.84
C ALA A 26 47.09 -16.26 16.79
N ILE A 27 48.26 -16.51 17.40
CA ILE A 27 48.86 -17.85 17.51
C ILE A 27 47.96 -18.77 18.36
N TYR A 28 47.49 -18.33 19.54
CA TYR A 28 46.53 -19.09 20.35
C TYR A 28 45.25 -19.45 19.58
N ARG A 29 44.72 -18.55 18.74
CA ARG A 29 43.51 -18.81 17.92
C ARG A 29 43.72 -19.90 16.85
N ILE A 30 44.95 -20.20 16.46
CA ILE A 30 45.27 -21.20 15.43
C ILE A 30 45.83 -22.51 16.01
N TYR A 31 46.63 -22.42 17.07
CA TYR A 31 47.37 -23.55 17.64
C TYR A 31 46.82 -24.06 18.98
N GLY A 32 45.88 -23.33 19.61
CA GLY A 32 45.24 -23.73 20.87
C GLY A 32 46.28 -24.01 21.95
N ASP A 33 46.19 -25.19 22.56
CA ASP A 33 47.05 -25.63 23.66
C ASP A 33 48.53 -25.76 23.27
N LYS A 34 48.85 -25.88 21.98
CA LYS A 34 50.24 -25.93 21.47
C LYS A 34 50.85 -24.54 21.22
N ALA A 35 50.08 -23.47 21.40
CA ALA A 35 50.58 -22.11 21.19
C ALA A 35 51.78 -21.73 22.08
N PRO A 36 51.89 -22.15 23.37
CA PRO A 36 53.10 -21.88 24.18
C PRO A 36 54.37 -22.42 23.52
N ASP A 37 54.38 -23.70 23.12
CA ASP A 37 55.51 -24.36 22.46
C ASP A 37 55.89 -23.68 21.13
N ILE A 38 54.89 -23.24 20.37
CA ILE A 38 55.08 -22.51 19.10
C ILE A 38 55.68 -21.13 19.36
N ILE A 39 55.24 -20.40 20.39
CA ILE A 39 55.81 -19.11 20.78
C ILE A 39 57.26 -19.27 21.27
N GLU A 40 57.53 -20.31 22.06
CA GLU A 40 58.90 -20.60 22.52
C GLU A 40 59.81 -20.98 21.35
N SER A 41 59.32 -21.78 20.39
CA SER A 41 60.03 -22.14 19.16
C SER A 41 60.32 -20.92 18.28
N LEU A 42 59.38 -19.97 18.16
CA LEU A 42 59.58 -18.70 17.46
C LEU A 42 60.68 -17.85 18.12
N LYS A 43 60.73 -17.80 19.46
CA LYS A 43 61.78 -17.08 20.20
C LYS A 43 63.14 -17.76 20.08
N LYS A 44 63.21 -19.07 20.28
CA LYS A 44 64.46 -19.87 20.28
C LYS A 44 65.05 -20.10 18.90
N ASN A 45 64.24 -20.41 17.89
CA ASN A 45 64.68 -20.80 16.54
C ASN A 45 63.89 -20.04 15.45
N PRO A 46 63.95 -18.70 15.40
CA PRO A 46 63.12 -17.90 14.49
C PRO A 46 63.29 -18.26 13.01
N VAL A 47 64.51 -18.59 12.57
CA VAL A 47 64.81 -18.89 11.16
C VAL A 47 64.03 -20.09 10.63
N THR A 48 63.77 -21.11 11.46
CA THR A 48 63.01 -22.30 11.07
C THR A 48 61.53 -22.22 11.45
N ALA A 49 61.21 -21.61 12.60
CA ALA A 49 59.84 -21.51 13.08
C ALA A 49 59.01 -20.46 12.32
N VAL A 50 59.58 -19.27 12.03
CA VAL A 50 58.84 -18.16 11.40
C VAL A 50 58.27 -18.54 10.02
N PRO A 51 59.02 -19.15 9.07
CA PRO A 51 58.47 -19.50 7.77
C PRO A 51 57.27 -20.47 7.85
N VAL A 52 57.32 -21.43 8.76
CA VAL A 52 56.26 -22.43 8.95
C VAL A 52 55.01 -21.79 9.57
N VAL A 53 55.18 -21.03 10.65
CA VAL A 53 54.06 -20.37 11.35
C VAL A 53 53.44 -19.28 10.49
N LEU A 54 54.25 -18.47 9.78
CA LEU A 54 53.79 -17.43 8.87
C LEU A 54 53.00 -18.00 7.69
N LYS A 55 53.45 -19.12 7.10
CA LYS A 55 52.71 -19.81 6.03
C LYS A 55 51.33 -20.25 6.51
N ARG A 56 51.22 -20.78 7.74
CA ARG A 56 49.94 -21.21 8.32
C ARG A 56 49.04 -20.04 8.74
N LEU A 57 49.62 -18.95 9.26
CA LEU A 57 48.91 -17.70 9.54
C LEU A 57 48.28 -17.13 8.26
N LYS A 58 49.05 -17.00 7.17
CA LYS A 58 48.55 -16.51 5.88
C LYS A 58 47.44 -17.39 5.29
N ALA A 59 47.59 -18.72 5.35
CA ALA A 59 46.55 -19.63 4.90
C ALA A 59 45.24 -19.46 5.71
N LYS A 60 45.34 -19.22 7.02
CA LYS A 60 44.17 -18.99 7.87
C LYS A 60 43.57 -17.60 7.70
N GLU A 61 44.39 -16.59 7.40
CA GLU A 61 43.97 -15.24 7.02
C GLU A 61 43.11 -15.26 5.76
N GLU A 62 43.52 -16.00 4.73
CA GLU A 62 42.75 -16.17 3.48
C GLU A 62 41.40 -16.84 3.74
N GLU A 63 41.40 -17.98 4.46
CA GLU A 63 40.17 -18.70 4.83
C GLU A 63 39.20 -17.81 5.65
N TRP A 64 39.72 -17.02 6.60
CA TRP A 64 38.91 -16.09 7.37
C TRP A 64 38.42 -14.90 6.56
N ARG A 65 39.19 -14.42 5.57
CA ARG A 65 38.78 -13.36 4.63
C ARG A 65 37.63 -13.85 3.74
N GLU A 66 37.74 -15.05 3.16
CA GLU A 66 36.67 -15.67 2.39
C GLU A 66 35.40 -15.88 3.23
N ALA A 67 35.54 -16.45 4.43
CA ALA A 67 34.42 -16.63 5.36
C ALA A 67 33.76 -15.29 5.73
N GLN A 68 34.55 -14.25 6.02
CA GLN A 68 34.04 -12.91 6.33
C GLN A 68 33.27 -12.30 5.14
N GLN A 69 33.76 -12.47 3.91
CA GLN A 69 33.04 -12.03 2.71
C GLN A 69 31.70 -12.78 2.55
N GLY A 70 31.69 -14.10 2.76
CA GLY A 70 30.48 -14.92 2.76
C GLY A 70 29.46 -14.46 3.81
N PHE A 71 29.89 -14.30 5.06
CA PHE A 71 29.03 -13.79 6.14
C PHE A 71 28.52 -12.37 5.86
N ASN A 72 29.36 -11.46 5.37
CA ASN A 72 28.95 -10.09 5.03
C ASN A 72 27.96 -10.03 3.85
N LYS A 73 28.00 -11.00 2.93
CA LYS A 73 26.98 -11.15 1.88
C LYS A 73 25.66 -11.61 2.49
N THR A 74 25.65 -12.75 3.18
CA THR A 74 24.45 -13.31 3.82
C THR A 74 23.82 -12.33 4.81
N TRP A 75 24.63 -11.64 5.62
CA TRP A 75 24.16 -10.64 6.56
C TRP A 75 23.42 -9.49 5.87
N ARG A 76 23.98 -8.92 4.79
CA ARG A 76 23.31 -7.88 4.01
C ARG A 76 22.01 -8.36 3.39
N GLU A 77 22.01 -9.54 2.75
CA GLU A 77 20.81 -10.12 2.16
C GLU A 77 19.69 -10.37 3.18
N GLN A 78 20.03 -10.87 4.38
CA GLN A 78 19.04 -11.11 5.43
C GLN A 78 18.56 -9.80 6.06
N TYR A 79 19.47 -8.85 6.30
CA TYR A 79 19.13 -7.53 6.82
C TYR A 79 18.17 -6.80 5.88
N GLU A 80 18.46 -6.76 4.58
CA GLU A 80 17.61 -6.12 3.57
C GLU A 80 16.20 -6.77 3.48
N ARG A 81 16.14 -8.12 3.48
CA ARG A 81 14.87 -8.87 3.50
C ARG A 81 14.05 -8.69 4.79
N ALA A 82 14.72 -8.39 5.90
CA ALA A 82 14.09 -8.20 7.21
C ALA A 82 13.73 -6.73 7.47
N TYR A 83 14.47 -5.76 6.92
CA TYR A 83 14.39 -4.34 7.26
C TYR A 83 12.97 -3.80 7.19
N LEU A 84 12.32 -3.86 6.01
CA LEU A 84 10.95 -3.35 5.83
C LEU A 84 9.92 -4.07 6.71
N LYS A 85 10.14 -5.35 7.04
CA LYS A 85 9.27 -6.11 7.95
C LYS A 85 9.48 -5.71 9.41
N SER A 86 10.69 -5.30 9.78
CA SER A 86 11.02 -4.85 11.14
C SER A 86 10.45 -3.47 11.46
N LEU A 87 10.11 -2.67 10.45
CA LEU A 87 9.41 -1.39 10.62
C LEU A 87 7.95 -1.56 11.09
N ASP A 88 7.35 -2.74 10.89
CA ASP A 88 6.01 -3.07 11.38
C ASP A 88 6.04 -4.30 12.31
N HIS A 89 6.23 -4.03 13.60
CA HIS A 89 6.17 -5.03 14.66
C HIS A 89 4.75 -5.62 14.90
N GLN A 90 3.69 -5.00 14.36
CA GLN A 90 2.31 -5.44 14.52
C GLN A 90 1.82 -6.34 13.37
N ALA A 91 2.44 -6.25 12.18
CA ALA A 91 2.10 -7.06 11.00
C ALA A 91 1.96 -8.57 11.28
N VAL A 92 2.84 -9.12 12.14
CA VAL A 92 2.81 -10.55 12.50
C VAL A 92 1.55 -10.91 13.27
N ASN A 93 1.16 -10.07 14.25
CA ASN A 93 -0.04 -10.27 15.06
C ASN A 93 -1.29 -10.07 14.20
N PHE A 94 -1.33 -8.99 13.41
CA PHE A 94 -2.43 -8.67 12.50
C PHE A 94 -2.73 -9.84 11.55
N LYS A 95 -1.70 -10.35 10.85
CA LYS A 95 -1.86 -11.48 9.92
C LYS A 95 -2.41 -12.74 10.60
N GLN A 96 -1.94 -13.07 11.80
CA GLN A 96 -2.43 -14.26 12.53
C GLN A 96 -3.89 -14.09 12.99
N ASN A 97 -4.27 -12.91 13.47
CA ASN A 97 -5.61 -12.61 13.94
C ASN A 97 -6.62 -12.58 12.78
N ASP A 98 -6.30 -11.88 11.69
CA ASP A 98 -7.09 -11.86 10.46
C ASP A 98 -7.34 -13.27 9.90
N THR A 99 -6.29 -14.09 9.82
CA THR A 99 -6.39 -15.46 9.30
C THR A 99 -7.29 -16.36 10.16
N LYS A 100 -7.56 -15.98 11.42
CA LYS A 100 -8.54 -16.66 12.29
C LYS A 100 -9.94 -16.05 12.11
N ALA A 101 -10.05 -14.72 12.18
CA ALA A 101 -11.31 -13.99 12.11
C ALA A 101 -12.06 -14.15 10.78
N LEU A 102 -11.34 -14.24 9.66
CA LEU A 102 -11.93 -14.37 8.31
C LEU A 102 -12.30 -15.82 7.94
N ARG A 103 -12.20 -16.79 8.86
CA ARG A 103 -12.60 -18.19 8.60
C ARG A 103 -14.10 -18.36 8.77
N SER A 104 -14.71 -19.20 7.94
CA SER A 104 -16.13 -19.56 7.98
C SER A 104 -16.64 -19.86 9.39
N LYS A 105 -15.91 -20.64 10.21
CA LYS A 105 -16.31 -20.90 11.61
C LYS A 105 -16.37 -19.62 12.45
N SER A 106 -15.40 -18.71 12.34
CA SER A 106 -15.41 -17.46 13.09
C SER A 106 -16.55 -16.54 12.67
N LEU A 107 -16.93 -16.56 11.38
CA LEU A 107 -18.06 -15.79 10.87
C LEU A 107 -19.41 -16.42 11.28
N LEU A 108 -19.56 -17.75 11.26
CA LEU A 108 -20.77 -18.40 11.78
C LEU A 108 -20.95 -18.10 13.27
N ASN A 109 -19.90 -18.29 14.08
CA ASN A 109 -19.92 -17.95 15.49
C ASN A 109 -20.28 -16.48 15.77
N GLU A 110 -19.94 -15.54 14.87
CA GLU A 110 -20.33 -14.12 14.98
C GLU A 110 -21.85 -13.94 14.83
N ILE A 111 -22.46 -14.50 13.78
CA ILE A 111 -23.90 -14.35 13.55
C ILE A 111 -24.76 -15.23 14.48
N GLU A 112 -24.25 -16.39 14.89
CA GLU A 112 -24.87 -17.25 15.91
C GLU A 112 -24.94 -16.55 17.28
N SER A 113 -23.85 -15.90 17.73
CA SER A 113 -23.86 -15.11 18.97
C SER A 113 -24.93 -14.02 18.95
N VAL A 114 -25.04 -13.27 17.84
CA VAL A 114 -26.06 -12.22 17.71
C VAL A 114 -27.48 -12.79 17.71
N TYR A 115 -27.70 -13.96 17.10
CA TYR A 115 -28.99 -14.65 17.15
C TYR A 115 -29.37 -15.08 18.58
N ASP A 116 -28.43 -15.68 19.32
CA ASP A 116 -28.64 -16.09 20.70
C ASP A 116 -28.87 -14.88 21.62
N GLU A 117 -28.11 -13.80 21.45
CA GLU A 117 -28.30 -12.52 22.16
C GLU A 117 -29.70 -11.91 21.91
N HIS A 118 -30.24 -12.03 20.69
CA HIS A 118 -31.59 -11.59 20.35
C HIS A 118 -32.68 -12.51 20.94
N GLN A 119 -32.42 -13.81 21.08
CA GLN A 119 -33.33 -14.77 21.75
C GLN A 119 -33.43 -14.44 23.24
N GLU A 120 -32.30 -14.23 23.93
CA GLU A 120 -32.25 -13.94 25.36
C GLU A 120 -32.96 -12.62 25.74
N GLN A 121 -32.96 -11.62 24.85
CA GLN A 121 -33.63 -10.33 25.06
C GLN A 121 -35.16 -10.40 24.90
N HIS A 122 -35.72 -11.49 24.36
CA HIS A 122 -37.16 -11.67 24.14
C HIS A 122 -37.69 -13.00 24.73
N PRO A 123 -37.66 -13.19 26.06
CA PRO A 123 -38.13 -14.41 26.72
C PRO A 123 -39.65 -14.60 26.63
N ASP A 124 -40.42 -13.52 26.48
CA ASP A 124 -41.86 -13.56 26.22
C ASP A 124 -42.11 -13.94 24.75
N GLY A 125 -42.10 -15.24 24.48
CA GLY A 125 -42.11 -15.88 23.15
C GLY A 125 -43.30 -15.55 22.23
N ARG A 126 -43.42 -14.29 21.79
CA ARG A 126 -44.15 -13.89 20.59
C ARG A 126 -43.21 -14.08 19.40
N PRO A 127 -43.42 -15.08 18.53
CA PRO A 127 -42.46 -15.45 17.48
C PRO A 127 -42.23 -14.37 16.41
N ASN A 128 -42.99 -13.28 16.44
CA ASN A 128 -43.00 -12.20 15.45
C ASN A 128 -42.74 -10.80 16.05
N SER A 129 -42.26 -10.69 17.30
CA SER A 129 -41.62 -9.44 17.73
C SER A 129 -40.37 -9.26 16.88
N SER A 130 -40.38 -8.29 15.96
CA SER A 130 -39.43 -8.22 14.86
C SER A 130 -37.98 -8.04 15.32
N SER A 131 -37.25 -9.15 15.49
CA SER A 131 -35.79 -9.12 15.54
C SER A 131 -35.29 -8.34 14.34
N GLY A 132 -34.55 -7.26 14.60
CA GLY A 132 -33.91 -6.49 13.55
C GLY A 132 -32.92 -7.34 12.74
N PRO A 133 -32.37 -6.79 11.64
CA PRO A 133 -31.27 -7.44 10.93
C PRO A 133 -30.12 -7.73 11.90
N HIS A 134 -29.69 -8.99 11.97
CA HIS A 134 -28.58 -9.41 12.85
C HIS A 134 -27.32 -8.58 12.62
N LEU A 135 -27.05 -8.17 11.38
CA LEU A 135 -25.86 -7.43 11.01
C LEU A 135 -26.24 -6.33 10.01
N ILE A 136 -25.76 -5.11 10.27
CA ILE A 136 -25.95 -3.93 9.41
C ILE A 136 -24.57 -3.49 8.90
N TYR A 137 -24.45 -3.25 7.60
CA TYR A 137 -23.20 -2.87 6.95
C TYR A 137 -23.41 -1.73 5.95
N THR A 138 -22.60 -0.68 6.07
CA THR A 138 -22.67 0.50 5.21
C THR A 138 -21.61 0.42 4.10
N TYR A 139 -22.02 0.63 2.85
CA TYR A 139 -21.09 0.84 1.73
C TYR A 139 -21.07 2.34 1.40
N GLU A 140 -19.98 3.01 1.77
CA GLU A 140 -19.88 4.49 1.70
C GLU A 140 -19.52 5.03 0.31
N ASP A 141 -18.87 4.23 -0.54
CA ASP A 141 -18.28 4.69 -1.80
C ASP A 141 -18.41 3.62 -2.89
N TRP A 142 -18.97 4.02 -4.04
CA TRP A 142 -19.09 3.19 -5.24
C TRP A 142 -17.73 2.83 -5.85
N GLN A 143 -16.76 3.75 -5.87
CA GLN A 143 -15.47 3.52 -6.52
C GLN A 143 -14.72 2.36 -5.85
N ILE A 144 -14.87 2.22 -4.53
CA ILE A 144 -14.29 1.12 -3.75
C ILE A 144 -14.92 -0.25 -4.12
N LEU A 145 -16.18 -0.28 -4.53
CA LEU A 145 -16.84 -1.51 -5.01
C LEU A 145 -16.31 -1.91 -6.39
N GLU A 146 -16.14 -0.94 -7.29
CA GLU A 146 -15.56 -1.16 -8.62
C GLU A 146 -14.08 -1.60 -8.53
N ASP A 147 -13.30 -0.99 -7.63
CA ASP A 147 -11.93 -1.40 -7.30
C ASP A 147 -11.89 -2.82 -6.69
N ALA A 148 -12.79 -3.14 -5.75
CA ALA A 148 -12.88 -4.48 -5.17
C ALA A 148 -13.25 -5.54 -6.23
N ALA A 149 -14.24 -5.26 -7.07
CA ALA A 149 -14.63 -6.12 -8.19
C ALA A 149 -13.48 -6.32 -9.18
N SER A 150 -12.70 -5.26 -9.46
CA SER A 150 -11.52 -5.30 -10.32
C SER A 150 -10.37 -6.12 -9.73
N LEU A 151 -10.08 -5.96 -8.43
CA LEU A 151 -9.08 -6.73 -7.70
C LEU A 151 -9.41 -8.23 -7.67
N ILE A 152 -10.66 -8.59 -7.35
CA ILE A 152 -11.12 -9.98 -7.36
C ILE A 152 -11.06 -10.54 -8.78
N SER A 153 -11.53 -9.78 -9.78
CA SER A 153 -11.48 -10.18 -11.19
C SER A 153 -10.04 -10.45 -11.68
N TYR A 154 -9.09 -9.61 -11.27
CA TYR A 154 -7.67 -9.76 -11.60
C TYR A 154 -7.05 -11.01 -10.95
N TYR A 155 -7.37 -11.28 -9.68
CA TYR A 155 -6.96 -12.51 -9.00
C TYR A 155 -7.54 -13.76 -9.68
N VAL A 156 -8.86 -13.77 -9.90
CA VAL A 156 -9.61 -14.89 -10.49
C VAL A 156 -9.13 -15.22 -11.90
N LYS A 157 -8.85 -14.21 -12.75
CA LYS A 157 -8.25 -14.42 -14.09
C LYS A 157 -6.94 -15.21 -14.05
N ARG A 158 -6.12 -15.00 -13.01
CA ARG A 158 -4.79 -15.62 -12.84
C ARG A 158 -4.81 -16.99 -12.16
N GLN A 159 -5.96 -17.45 -11.66
CA GLN A 159 -6.07 -18.79 -11.07
C GLN A 159 -6.30 -19.85 -12.16
N PRO A 160 -5.42 -20.87 -12.30
CA PRO A 160 -5.60 -21.95 -13.27
C PRO A 160 -6.64 -22.98 -12.82
N ALA A 161 -6.93 -23.05 -11.52
CA ALA A 161 -7.88 -24.02 -10.94
C ALA A 161 -9.37 -23.65 -11.13
N ILE A 162 -9.67 -22.42 -11.58
CA ILE A 162 -11.04 -21.93 -11.79
C ILE A 162 -11.36 -22.04 -13.29
N GLN A 163 -12.50 -22.65 -13.63
CA GLN A 163 -12.91 -22.88 -15.03
C GLN A 163 -13.36 -21.57 -15.70
N LYS A 164 -13.56 -21.57 -17.02
CA LYS A 164 -13.90 -20.34 -17.76
C LYS A 164 -15.32 -19.86 -17.41
N GLU A 165 -16.22 -20.81 -17.29
CA GLU A 165 -17.63 -20.68 -16.97
C GLU A 165 -17.80 -20.07 -15.56
N ASP A 166 -17.03 -20.57 -14.59
CA ASP A 166 -16.93 -20.00 -13.24
C ASP A 166 -16.38 -18.56 -13.28
N LYS A 167 -15.35 -18.29 -14.08
CA LYS A 167 -14.76 -16.94 -14.25
C LYS A 167 -15.73 -15.94 -14.86
N ASP A 168 -16.66 -16.39 -15.70
CA ASP A 168 -17.70 -15.57 -16.31
C ASP A 168 -18.86 -15.34 -15.32
N THR A 169 -19.28 -16.38 -14.59
CA THR A 169 -20.27 -16.28 -13.49
C THR A 169 -19.79 -15.34 -12.37
N ILE A 170 -18.55 -15.49 -11.89
CA ILE A 170 -17.95 -14.61 -10.88
C ILE A 170 -17.94 -13.16 -11.36
N ARG A 171 -17.66 -12.92 -12.65
CA ARG A 171 -17.67 -11.56 -13.22
C ARG A 171 -19.08 -10.96 -13.21
N GLN A 172 -20.10 -11.74 -13.59
CA GLN A 172 -21.49 -11.29 -13.55
C GLN A 172 -21.93 -10.96 -12.12
N ILE A 173 -21.55 -11.79 -11.13
CA ILE A 173 -21.87 -11.53 -9.71
C ILE A 173 -21.22 -10.22 -9.23
N LEU A 174 -19.96 -9.98 -9.57
CA LEU A 174 -19.20 -8.81 -9.12
C LEU A 174 -19.58 -7.50 -9.82
N HIS A 175 -19.83 -7.54 -11.14
CA HIS A 175 -19.99 -6.33 -11.97
C HIS A 175 -21.45 -6.01 -12.33
N GLN A 176 -22.38 -6.97 -12.19
CA GLN A 176 -23.81 -6.75 -12.43
C GLN A 176 -24.60 -6.87 -11.13
N PHE A 177 -24.57 -8.05 -10.50
CA PHE A 177 -25.46 -8.37 -9.38
C PHE A 177 -25.16 -7.54 -8.11
N ILE A 178 -23.90 -7.44 -7.67
CA ILE A 178 -23.53 -6.63 -6.50
C ILE A 178 -23.92 -5.15 -6.69
N PRO A 179 -23.59 -4.50 -7.82
CA PRO A 179 -24.06 -3.15 -8.12
C PRO A 179 -25.57 -2.98 -8.04
N GLU A 180 -26.34 -3.84 -8.71
CA GLU A 180 -27.80 -3.81 -8.67
C GLU A 180 -28.32 -3.98 -7.23
N LEU A 181 -27.80 -4.96 -6.49
CA LEU A 181 -28.22 -5.30 -5.13
C LEU A 181 -28.11 -4.13 -4.14
N PHE A 182 -27.10 -3.28 -4.28
CA PHE A 182 -26.82 -2.17 -3.36
C PHE A 182 -27.22 -0.79 -3.90
N PHE A 183 -27.36 -0.61 -5.22
CA PHE A 183 -27.53 0.71 -5.86
C PHE A 183 -28.70 0.78 -6.87
N SER A 184 -29.62 -0.20 -6.89
CA SER A 184 -30.78 -0.20 -7.81
C SER A 184 -31.58 1.11 -7.83
N SER A 185 -31.69 1.84 -6.72
CA SER A 185 -32.44 3.11 -6.68
C SER A 185 -31.65 4.32 -7.22
N SER A 186 -30.31 4.29 -7.20
CA SER A 186 -29.51 5.33 -7.88
C SER A 186 -29.30 5.04 -9.37
N SER A 187 -29.47 3.79 -9.79
CA SER A 187 -29.28 3.33 -11.18
C SER A 187 -30.08 4.14 -12.20
N SER A 188 -31.34 4.52 -11.90
CA SER A 188 -32.17 5.32 -12.82
C SER A 188 -31.62 6.75 -13.06
N THR A 189 -30.94 7.33 -12.07
CA THR A 189 -30.26 8.63 -12.21
C THR A 189 -28.87 8.46 -12.86
N PHE A 190 -28.19 7.34 -12.56
CA PHE A 190 -26.84 7.04 -13.00
C PHE A 190 -26.77 6.62 -14.48
N GLN A 191 -27.76 5.89 -14.98
CA GLN A 191 -27.82 5.45 -16.38
C GLN A 191 -28.00 6.65 -17.34
N SER A 192 -28.64 7.73 -16.89
CA SER A 192 -28.70 9.01 -17.64
C SER A 192 -27.37 9.79 -17.66
N LEU A 193 -26.47 9.57 -16.69
CA LEU A 193 -25.16 10.23 -16.62
C LEU A 193 -24.08 9.51 -17.44
N LEU A 194 -24.20 8.20 -17.63
CA LEU A 194 -23.27 7.40 -18.45
C LEU A 194 -23.63 7.39 -19.94
N GLY A 195 -24.91 7.65 -20.30
CA GLY A 195 -25.40 7.58 -21.67
C GLY A 195 -25.02 8.75 -22.59
N SER A 196 -24.33 9.80 -22.11
CA SER A 196 -24.11 11.03 -22.88
C SER A 196 -22.80 11.10 -23.68
N ASN A 197 -21.90 10.11 -23.55
CA ASN A 197 -20.49 10.26 -23.95
C ASN A 197 -20.00 9.24 -25.00
N THR A 198 -20.88 8.63 -25.80
CA THR A 198 -20.49 7.62 -26.81
C THR A 198 -21.17 7.77 -28.16
N GLU A 199 -21.02 8.92 -28.82
CA GLU A 199 -21.02 9.02 -30.28
C GLU A 199 -19.92 10.00 -30.72
N ASP A 200 -18.89 9.49 -31.42
CA ASP A 200 -18.31 10.09 -32.63
C ASP A 200 -16.97 9.44 -33.02
N THR A 201 -16.96 8.64 -34.10
CA THR A 201 -15.93 8.73 -35.15
C THR A 201 -16.45 8.05 -36.43
N PRO A 202 -16.28 8.64 -37.62
CA PRO A 202 -17.05 8.27 -38.80
C PRO A 202 -16.36 7.23 -39.68
N THR A 203 -17.14 6.56 -40.53
CA THR A 203 -16.61 5.87 -41.72
C THR A 203 -17.49 6.21 -42.93
N GLU A 204 -16.88 6.81 -43.96
CA GLU A 204 -17.54 7.10 -45.24
C GLU A 204 -17.75 5.82 -46.06
N THR A 205 -18.89 5.67 -46.78
CA THR A 205 -18.95 5.85 -48.25
C THR A 205 -20.29 5.42 -48.89
N VAL A 206 -20.88 6.37 -49.64
CA VAL A 206 -21.57 6.21 -50.96
C VAL A 206 -22.74 5.21 -51.09
N ALA A 207 -23.98 5.74 -51.22
CA ALA A 207 -24.76 5.72 -52.49
C ALA A 207 -26.17 6.38 -52.37
N ASP A 208 -26.51 7.20 -53.37
CA ASP A 208 -27.85 7.76 -53.71
C ASP A 208 -28.82 6.64 -54.24
N PRO A 209 -30.13 6.88 -54.56
CA PRO A 209 -30.79 8.16 -54.86
C PRO A 209 -32.19 8.39 -54.23
N SER A 210 -32.81 9.48 -54.70
CA SER A 210 -34.02 10.17 -54.27
C SER A 210 -35.38 9.63 -54.78
N VAL A 211 -36.45 10.38 -54.43
CA VAL A 211 -37.78 10.52 -55.09
C VAL A 211 -39.01 10.01 -54.30
N THR A 212 -39.66 10.97 -53.62
CA THR A 212 -41.13 11.24 -53.58
C THR A 212 -42.14 10.16 -53.14
N GLU A 213 -42.90 10.44 -52.07
CA GLU A 213 -44.37 10.61 -52.16
C GLU A 213 -45.02 11.25 -50.90
N LEU A 214 -46.11 11.99 -51.14
CA LEU A 214 -47.07 12.56 -50.18
C LEU A 214 -48.45 11.98 -50.59
N PRO A 215 -49.41 11.72 -49.67
CA PRO A 215 -50.36 12.80 -49.38
C PRO A 215 -51.06 12.83 -47.99
N GLU A 216 -51.40 14.07 -47.65
CA GLU A 216 -52.47 14.62 -46.79
C GLU A 216 -53.59 13.75 -46.18
N ARG A 217 -53.96 14.10 -44.92
CA ARG A 217 -55.30 14.54 -44.41
C ARG A 217 -55.46 14.12 -42.93
N ARG A 218 -56.16 14.83 -42.03
CA ARG A 218 -57.10 15.97 -42.18
C ARG A 218 -57.10 16.88 -40.92
N ARG A 219 -57.45 18.15 -41.11
CA ARG A 219 -57.49 19.23 -40.08
C ARG A 219 -58.65 19.08 -39.07
N LYS A 220 -58.49 19.65 -37.87
CA LYS A 220 -59.24 20.86 -37.43
C LYS A 220 -58.71 21.50 -36.13
N SER A 221 -58.50 22.81 -36.17
CA SER A 221 -58.18 23.68 -35.03
C SER A 221 -59.43 24.09 -34.23
N ALA A 222 -59.28 24.62 -33.01
CA ALA A 222 -59.49 26.06 -32.74
C ALA A 222 -59.25 26.50 -31.27
N ASN A 223 -58.70 27.71 -31.15
CA ASN A 223 -58.79 28.71 -30.07
C ASN A 223 -58.02 28.56 -28.74
N ALA A 224 -57.20 29.59 -28.50
CA ALA A 224 -56.69 30.05 -27.20
C ALA A 224 -57.28 31.46 -26.89
N GLY A 225 -57.29 31.88 -25.62
CA GLY A 225 -57.73 33.22 -25.16
C GLY A 225 -57.59 33.43 -23.64
N VAL A 226 -57.07 34.60 -23.20
CA VAL A 226 -56.34 34.91 -21.93
C VAL A 226 -56.38 36.45 -21.69
N PRO A 227 -56.17 37.11 -20.51
CA PRO A 227 -55.84 36.69 -19.10
C PRO A 227 -56.78 37.29 -17.98
N GLN A 228 -56.50 37.09 -16.67
CA GLN A 228 -56.04 38.15 -15.69
C GLN A 228 -56.10 37.78 -14.16
N GLU A 229 -55.26 38.48 -13.38
CA GLU A 229 -54.87 38.32 -11.95
C GLU A 229 -55.76 39.19 -10.97
N PRO A 230 -55.42 39.52 -9.69
CA PRO A 230 -54.31 39.08 -8.79
C PRO A 230 -54.69 38.78 -7.31
N THR A 231 -53.73 38.26 -6.52
CA THR A 231 -53.52 38.64 -5.08
C THR A 231 -52.20 38.07 -4.51
N THR A 232 -51.49 38.89 -3.74
CA THR A 232 -50.34 38.57 -2.84
C THR A 232 -50.44 39.53 -1.62
N PRO A 233 -49.69 39.40 -0.50
CA PRO A 233 -48.55 38.50 -0.21
C PRO A 233 -48.61 37.79 1.17
N THR A 234 -47.61 36.95 1.48
CA THR A 234 -46.68 37.13 2.62
C THR A 234 -45.54 36.10 2.55
N ARG A 235 -44.33 36.52 2.95
CA ARG A 235 -43.05 35.81 2.78
C ARG A 235 -42.55 35.26 4.12
N SER A 236 -42.21 33.98 4.18
CA SER A 236 -41.28 33.40 5.16
C SER A 236 -40.02 32.87 4.44
N PRO A 237 -38.84 32.80 5.09
CA PRO A 237 -37.62 32.32 4.45
C PRO A 237 -37.69 30.80 4.20
N PRO A 238 -37.09 30.27 3.12
CA PRO A 238 -36.92 28.83 2.97
C PRO A 238 -35.91 28.32 4.02
N GLU A 239 -36.40 27.45 4.89
CA GLU A 239 -35.57 26.57 5.71
C GLU A 239 -34.66 25.73 4.78
N PRO A 240 -33.37 25.50 5.11
CA PRO A 240 -32.51 24.69 4.25
C PRO A 240 -33.11 23.29 4.13
N PRO A 241 -33.23 22.72 2.92
CA PRO A 241 -33.84 21.41 2.75
C PRO A 241 -33.08 20.38 3.59
N PRO A 242 -33.77 19.50 4.35
CA PRO A 242 -33.11 18.44 5.07
C PRO A 242 -32.31 17.60 4.07
N LYS A 243 -31.09 17.21 4.46
CA LYS A 243 -30.28 16.27 3.68
C LYS A 243 -30.86 14.86 3.80
N THR A 244 -32.03 14.65 3.22
CA THR A 244 -32.58 13.31 2.98
C THR A 244 -31.85 12.70 1.79
N THR A 245 -30.58 12.35 1.98
CA THR A 245 -30.08 11.13 1.34
C THR A 245 -30.91 10.01 1.93
N GLU A 246 -31.90 9.52 1.19
CA GLU A 246 -32.64 8.33 1.59
C GLU A 246 -31.62 7.21 1.82
N GLU A 247 -31.52 6.72 3.06
CA GLU A 247 -30.63 5.62 3.42
C GLU A 247 -31.21 4.33 2.83
N MET A 248 -30.95 4.12 1.54
CA MET A 248 -31.36 2.92 0.81
C MET A 248 -30.69 1.70 1.46
N TYR A 249 -31.51 0.85 2.08
CA TYR A 249 -31.05 -0.41 2.66
C TYR A 249 -31.66 -1.59 1.91
N SER A 250 -30.84 -2.61 1.68
CA SER A 250 -31.26 -3.89 1.09
C SER A 250 -31.26 -4.96 2.18
N LEU A 251 -32.46 -5.32 2.69
CA LEU A 251 -32.60 -6.41 3.65
C LEU A 251 -32.51 -7.77 2.94
N LEU A 252 -31.61 -8.63 3.40
CA LEU A 252 -31.30 -9.91 2.75
C LEU A 252 -31.32 -11.07 3.75
N PHE A 253 -32.15 -12.07 3.46
CA PHE A 253 -32.11 -13.37 4.13
C PHE A 253 -31.26 -14.32 3.28
N ALA A 254 -30.11 -14.72 3.81
CA ALA A 254 -29.06 -15.41 3.08
C ALA A 254 -28.74 -16.78 3.70
N ASN A 255 -28.35 -17.74 2.86
CA ASN A 255 -27.70 -18.96 3.34
C ASN A 255 -26.22 -18.71 3.69
N ASN A 256 -25.57 -19.68 4.32
CA ASN A 256 -24.19 -19.56 4.79
C ASN A 256 -23.21 -19.12 3.68
N ASN A 257 -23.39 -19.57 2.43
CA ASN A 257 -22.53 -19.20 1.31
C ASN A 257 -22.65 -17.71 0.96
N TRP A 258 -23.89 -17.22 0.82
CA TRP A 258 -24.14 -15.80 0.59
C TRP A 258 -23.72 -14.93 1.77
N TYR A 259 -23.95 -15.39 3.00
CA TYR A 259 -23.45 -14.73 4.21
C TYR A 259 -21.93 -14.59 4.20
N PHE A 260 -21.17 -15.67 3.98
CA PHE A 260 -19.71 -15.61 3.90
C PHE A 260 -19.24 -14.69 2.79
N PHE A 261 -19.84 -14.78 1.61
CA PHE A 261 -19.50 -13.93 0.48
C PHE A 261 -19.68 -12.45 0.80
N LEU A 262 -20.88 -12.06 1.26
CA LEU A 262 -21.21 -10.67 1.58
C LEU A 262 -20.38 -10.13 2.76
N ARG A 263 -20.13 -10.96 3.79
CA ARG A 263 -19.31 -10.60 4.96
C ARG A 263 -17.84 -10.36 4.58
N LEU A 264 -17.26 -11.23 3.75
CA LEU A 264 -15.88 -11.08 3.26
C LEU A 264 -15.77 -9.91 2.26
N HIS A 265 -16.75 -9.74 1.37
CA HIS A 265 -16.83 -8.65 0.42
C HIS A 265 -16.93 -7.28 1.10
N HIS A 266 -17.82 -7.13 2.09
CA HIS A 266 -17.90 -5.91 2.90
C HIS A 266 -16.59 -5.63 3.64
N THR A 267 -15.98 -6.68 4.21
CA THR A 267 -14.69 -6.54 4.91
C THR A 267 -13.56 -6.08 3.99
N LEU A 268 -13.53 -6.57 2.74
CA LEU A 268 -12.60 -6.10 1.71
C LEU A 268 -12.85 -4.61 1.40
N CYS A 269 -14.10 -4.22 1.11
CA CYS A 269 -14.45 -2.84 0.76
C CYS A 269 -14.14 -1.87 1.90
N SER A 270 -14.54 -2.18 3.13
CA SER A 270 -14.25 -1.36 4.32
C SER A 270 -12.74 -1.15 4.53
N ARG A 271 -11.94 -2.19 4.29
CA ARG A 271 -10.46 -2.10 4.40
C ARG A 271 -9.83 -1.32 3.25
N LEU A 272 -10.30 -1.51 2.02
CA LEU A 272 -9.86 -0.73 0.86
C LEU A 272 -10.16 0.76 1.06
N LEU A 273 -11.36 1.11 1.51
CA LEU A 273 -11.74 2.50 1.83
C LEU A 273 -10.84 3.12 2.90
N ARG A 274 -10.50 2.37 3.96
CA ARG A 274 -9.55 2.82 4.99
C ARG A 274 -8.15 3.06 4.42
N ILE A 275 -7.64 2.15 3.59
CA ILE A 275 -6.34 2.28 2.91
C ILE A 275 -6.35 3.50 1.98
N TYR A 276 -7.41 3.67 1.19
CA TYR A 276 -7.59 4.78 0.26
C TYR A 276 -7.59 6.14 0.98
N ARG A 277 -8.40 6.27 2.05
CA ARG A 277 -8.44 7.48 2.91
C ARG A 277 -7.06 7.79 3.50
N GLN A 278 -6.35 6.79 4.01
CA GLN A 278 -5.01 6.98 4.57
C GLN A 278 -3.98 7.40 3.50
N ALA A 279 -4.08 6.84 2.29
CA ALA A 279 -3.23 7.22 1.16
C ALA A 279 -3.50 8.65 0.67
N GLN A 280 -4.77 9.09 0.66
CA GLN A 280 -5.11 10.49 0.35
C GLN A 280 -4.50 11.47 1.36
N ILE A 281 -4.57 11.16 2.66
CA ILE A 281 -3.96 11.97 3.73
C ILE A 281 -2.45 12.09 3.51
N GLN A 282 -1.75 10.95 3.36
CA GLN A 282 -0.30 10.91 3.13
C GLN A 282 0.12 11.66 1.86
N LEU A 283 -0.67 11.55 0.77
CA LEU A 283 -0.41 12.28 -0.46
C LEU A 283 -0.60 13.80 -0.30
N HIS A 284 -1.53 14.23 0.55
CA HIS A 284 -1.71 15.64 0.87
C HIS A 284 -0.55 16.17 1.74
N GLU A 285 -0.17 15.45 2.80
CA GLU A 285 0.98 15.75 3.65
C GLU A 285 2.27 15.87 2.85
N TYR A 286 2.56 14.91 1.97
CA TYR A 286 3.73 14.95 1.09
C TYR A 286 3.74 16.17 0.15
N ARG A 287 2.57 16.59 -0.36
CA ARG A 287 2.45 17.80 -1.20
C ARG A 287 2.73 19.07 -0.39
N THR A 288 2.15 19.20 0.80
CA THR A 288 2.34 20.40 1.65
C THR A 288 3.78 20.50 2.18
N GLU A 289 4.42 19.38 2.51
CA GLU A 289 5.84 19.35 2.88
C GLU A 289 6.73 19.81 1.72
N LYS A 290 6.49 19.28 0.51
CA LYS A 290 7.21 19.67 -0.71
C LYS A 290 7.01 21.14 -1.10
N GLU A 291 5.84 21.71 -0.83
CA GLU A 291 5.57 23.15 -1.00
C GLU A 291 6.33 23.98 0.02
N ARG A 292 6.35 23.56 1.30
CA ARG A 292 7.15 24.17 2.36
C ARG A 292 8.66 24.12 2.05
N GLU A 293 9.17 23.00 1.53
CA GLU A 293 10.57 22.89 1.09
C GLU A 293 10.92 23.87 -0.03
N LYS A 294 10.03 24.04 -1.02
CA LYS A 294 10.22 25.04 -2.10
C LYS A 294 10.30 26.45 -1.54
N LEU A 295 9.35 26.85 -0.68
CA LEU A 295 9.33 28.17 -0.05
C LEU A 295 10.60 28.43 0.79
N LEU A 296 11.10 27.41 1.51
CA LEU A 296 12.37 27.51 2.25
C LEU A 296 13.59 27.65 1.31
N CYS A 297 13.56 27.03 0.13
CA CYS A 297 14.60 27.18 -0.89
C CYS A 297 14.54 28.53 -1.61
N GLU A 298 13.34 29.04 -1.89
CA GLU A 298 13.09 30.35 -2.51
C GLU A 298 13.51 31.49 -1.57
N GLY A 299 13.08 31.46 -0.30
CA GLY A 299 13.52 32.42 0.72
C GLY A 299 15.04 32.36 1.03
N ARG A 300 15.74 31.28 0.69
CA ARG A 300 17.22 31.22 0.69
C ARG A 300 17.83 31.92 -0.53
N LYS A 301 17.21 31.80 -1.71
CA LYS A 301 17.64 32.51 -2.93
C LYS A 301 17.43 34.01 -2.81
N GLU A 302 16.30 34.47 -2.27
CA GLU A 302 16.06 35.89 -2.01
C GLU A 302 17.09 36.49 -1.04
N LYS A 303 17.44 35.77 0.04
CA LYS A 303 18.50 36.19 0.98
C LYS A 303 19.89 36.21 0.33
N SER A 304 20.15 35.34 -0.65
CA SER A 304 21.39 35.38 -1.45
C SER A 304 21.46 36.58 -2.40
N ASN A 305 20.31 37.10 -2.84
CA ASN A 305 20.18 38.26 -3.73
C ASN A 305 19.90 39.57 -2.97
N GLY A 306 20.09 39.58 -1.64
CA GLY A 306 19.85 40.77 -0.82
C GLY A 306 20.84 41.93 -1.10
N PRO A 307 20.60 43.11 -0.49
CA PRO A 307 21.32 44.37 -0.81
C PRO A 307 22.85 44.33 -0.72
N ALA A 308 23.41 43.33 -0.02
CA ALA A 308 24.84 43.07 0.02
C ALA A 308 25.47 42.79 -1.37
N MET A 309 24.69 42.35 -2.36
CA MET A 309 25.17 42.14 -3.73
C MET A 309 25.10 43.41 -4.58
N GLU A 310 24.09 44.26 -4.40
CA GLU A 310 24.02 45.59 -5.01
C GLU A 310 25.13 46.54 -4.50
N LEU A 311 25.47 46.45 -3.21
CA LEU A 311 26.57 47.22 -2.61
C LEU A 311 27.96 46.83 -3.14
N ARG A 312 28.09 45.70 -3.85
CA ARG A 312 29.33 45.29 -4.54
C ARG A 312 29.46 45.88 -5.95
N LEU A 313 28.38 46.41 -6.52
CA LEU A 313 28.32 46.95 -7.88
C LEU A 313 28.45 48.48 -7.97
N LYS A 314 28.61 49.17 -6.82
CA LYS A 314 28.96 50.59 -6.77
C LYS A 314 30.27 50.82 -6.01
N GLN A 315 31.37 50.83 -6.76
CA GLN A 315 32.55 51.64 -6.44
C GLN A 315 32.75 52.72 -7.51
N PRO A 316 33.44 53.83 -7.18
CA PRO A 316 33.13 55.13 -7.75
C PRO A 316 33.58 55.30 -9.20
N SER A 317 32.81 56.07 -9.98
CA SER A 317 33.24 56.63 -11.25
C SER A 317 34.44 57.56 -11.05
N GLU A 318 35.58 57.22 -11.65
CA GLU A 318 36.73 58.11 -11.73
C GLU A 318 36.37 59.36 -12.55
N TYR A 319 36.22 60.49 -11.87
CA TYR A 319 36.22 61.82 -12.50
C TYR A 319 37.54 62.51 -12.15
N TYR A 320 38.54 62.32 -13.02
CA TYR A 320 39.68 63.22 -13.16
C TYR A 320 39.95 63.47 -14.65
N ASN A 321 39.65 64.70 -15.07
CA ASN A 321 40.26 65.43 -16.17
C ASN A 321 40.68 66.79 -15.59
#